data_AF-A0A0D6KB77-F1
#
_entry.id   AF-A0A0D6KB77-F1
#
_cell.length_a   1.000
_cell.length_b   1.000
_cell.length_c   1.000
_cell.angle_alpha   90.00
_cell.angle_beta   90.00
_cell.angle_gamma   90.00
#
_symmetry.space_group_name_H-M   'P 1'
#
loop_
_entity.id
_entity.type
_entity.pdbx_description
1 polymer ?
#
loop_
_entity_poly.entity_id
_entity_poly.type
_entity_poly.pdbx_seq_one_letter_code
_entity_poly.pdbx_strand_id
1 'polypeptide(L)'
;MKPTEHLQQILHRIENGQQTDEDISFLRQLLLAGDRQIVSQLGKYNVNLGEGRDIHIGDHFYQQWDEKAIQALIKFIKNQFDSIPLLPKELPQQEYIHLKNLLGSGRWREANNTTKIIILKTVKREQEGWLTDDDIQNFPCQVLQVIDRLWLQYSNQRFGFSVQKQIFNECEKNLQAFGDRVGWHIQENWISSSQIIFDPSHAPEGHLPWGIMQVVTMDNAALNAFVHGLRNATKIIVQQDWQKQLLTDFMAFGGFLTGDNVDKEEFRRNLEYELSHDQAWWEGERLEELKVHKLFSLLTACLNL
;
A
#
# COMPACT_ATOMS: atom_id res chain seq x y z
N MET A 1 -21.44 20.04 35.98
CA MET A 1 -20.24 19.98 35.13
C MET A 1 -20.69 20.10 33.68
N LYS A 2 -20.06 20.92 32.84
CA LYS A 2 -20.52 21.04 31.44
C LYS A 2 -20.25 19.71 30.71
N PRO A 3 -21.16 19.19 29.87
CA PRO A 3 -20.97 17.92 29.14
C PRO A 3 -19.63 17.85 28.39
N THR A 4 -19.17 19.00 27.89
CA THR A 4 -17.91 19.15 27.16
C THR A 4 -16.66 18.98 28.03
N GLU A 5 -16.67 19.43 29.30
CA GLU A 5 -15.54 19.26 30.23
C GLU A 5 -15.43 17.80 30.68
N HIS A 6 -16.57 17.13 30.87
CA HIS A 6 -16.60 15.72 31.25
C HIS A 6 -16.10 14.83 30.11
N LEU A 7 -16.50 15.14 28.87
CA LEU A 7 -15.98 14.47 27.68
C LEU A 7 -14.46 14.64 27.54
N GLN A 8 -13.92 15.84 27.77
CA GLN A 8 -12.47 16.08 27.73
C GLN A 8 -11.70 15.24 28.76
N GLN A 9 -12.24 15.09 29.97
CA GLN A 9 -11.61 14.26 30.99
C GLN A 9 -11.64 12.77 30.64
N ILE A 10 -12.72 12.31 30.02
CA ILE A 10 -12.82 10.95 29.50
C ILE A 10 -11.80 10.72 28.40
N LEU A 11 -11.68 11.64 27.43
CA LEU A 11 -10.70 11.56 26.36
C LEU A 11 -9.27 11.53 26.91
N HIS A 12 -8.96 12.36 27.91
CA HIS A 12 -7.65 12.35 28.59
C HIS A 12 -7.39 11.03 29.34
N ARG A 13 -8.41 10.40 29.95
CA ARG A 13 -8.24 9.08 30.57
C ARG A 13 -8.01 7.99 29.53
N ILE A 14 -8.70 8.06 28.39
CA ILE A 14 -8.49 7.15 27.26
C ILE A 14 -7.07 7.28 26.70
N GLU A 15 -6.56 8.51 26.56
CA GLU A 15 -5.17 8.82 26.15
C GLU A 15 -4.13 8.12 27.03
N ASN A 16 -4.38 8.03 28.34
CA ASN A 16 -3.47 7.39 29.28
C ASN A 16 -3.76 5.89 29.52
N GLY A 17 -4.71 5.30 28.77
CA GLY A 17 -5.13 3.91 28.95
C GLY A 17 -5.87 3.62 30.26
N GLN A 18 -6.37 4.64 30.94
CA GLN A 18 -7.01 4.61 32.27
C GLN A 18 -8.54 4.74 32.22
N GLN A 19 -9.16 4.49 31.06
CA GLN A 19 -10.60 4.61 30.91
C GLN A 19 -11.37 3.56 31.73
N THR A 20 -12.52 3.96 32.31
CA THR A 20 -13.40 3.09 33.09
C THR A 20 -14.61 2.59 32.30
N ASP A 21 -15.33 1.59 32.81
CA ASP A 21 -16.60 1.13 32.21
C ASP A 21 -17.68 2.23 32.21
N GLU A 22 -17.58 3.17 33.14
CA GLU A 22 -18.43 4.36 33.23
C GLU A 22 -18.09 5.35 32.12
N ASP A 23 -16.81 5.53 31.80
CA ASP A 23 -16.36 6.35 30.67
C ASP A 23 -16.90 5.81 29.34
N ILE A 24 -16.85 4.48 29.17
CA ILE A 24 -17.39 3.78 28.01
C ILE A 24 -18.91 3.92 27.96
N SER A 25 -19.60 3.74 29.09
CA SER A 25 -21.06 3.85 29.18
C SER A 25 -21.54 5.28 28.91
N PHE A 26 -20.80 6.28 29.37
CA PHE A 26 -21.08 7.69 29.10
C PHE A 26 -20.90 8.02 27.62
N LEU A 27 -19.81 7.56 26.98
CA LEU A 27 -19.63 7.70 25.54
C LEU A 27 -20.77 7.03 24.75
N ARG A 28 -21.18 5.82 25.14
CA ARG A 28 -22.34 5.13 24.55
C ARG A 28 -23.62 5.96 24.67
N GLN A 29 -23.94 6.45 25.86
CA GLN A 29 -25.14 7.24 26.11
C GLN A 29 -25.13 8.56 25.33
N LEU A 30 -23.99 9.23 25.25
CA LEU A 30 -23.84 10.46 24.48
C LEU A 30 -24.02 10.27 22.97
N LEU A 31 -23.50 9.16 22.44
CA LEU A 31 -23.65 8.81 21.02
C LEU A 31 -25.10 8.45 20.67
N LEU A 32 -25.79 7.76 21.56
CA LEU A 32 -27.22 7.43 21.42
C LEU A 32 -28.13 8.66 21.56
N ALA A 33 -27.69 9.68 22.31
CA ALA A 33 -28.45 10.93 22.50
C ALA A 33 -28.37 11.90 21.31
N GLY A 34 -27.46 11.69 20.35
CA GLY A 34 -27.40 12.48 19.11
C GLY A 34 -26.99 13.96 19.31
N ASP A 35 -26.19 14.27 20.33
CA ASP A 35 -25.80 15.65 20.64
C ASP A 35 -24.92 16.27 19.53
N ARG A 36 -25.47 17.27 18.82
CA ARG A 36 -24.82 17.96 17.69
C ARG A 36 -23.47 18.58 18.03
N GLN A 37 -23.24 19.01 19.27
CA GLN A 37 -21.95 19.59 19.66
C GLN A 37 -20.85 18.53 19.73
N ILE A 38 -21.22 17.29 20.05
CA ILE A 38 -20.32 16.14 20.12
C ILE A 38 -20.11 15.55 18.72
N VAL A 39 -21.14 15.48 17.88
CA VAL A 39 -21.02 15.10 16.46
C VAL A 39 -20.02 16.00 15.73
N SER A 40 -20.00 17.30 16.04
CA SER A 40 -19.00 18.25 15.53
C SER A 40 -17.57 17.95 16.01
N GLN A 41 -17.39 17.56 17.28
CA GLN A 41 -16.07 17.19 17.80
C GLN A 41 -15.61 15.82 17.27
N LEU A 42 -16.50 14.84 17.18
CA LEU A 42 -16.24 13.51 16.61
C LEU A 42 -16.04 13.54 15.08
N GLY A 43 -16.69 14.48 14.38
CA GLY A 43 -16.44 14.75 12.97
C GLY A 43 -15.01 15.26 12.70
N LYS A 44 -14.39 15.95 13.66
CA LYS A 44 -12.94 16.26 13.60
C LYS A 44 -12.06 15.02 13.72
N TYR A 45 -12.61 13.96 14.31
CA TYR A 45 -11.98 12.66 14.49
C TYR A 45 -12.57 11.61 13.53
N ASN A 46 -13.08 12.00 12.35
CA ASN A 46 -13.57 11.12 11.28
C ASN A 46 -14.62 10.06 11.68
N VAL A 47 -15.40 10.32 12.73
CA VAL A 47 -16.55 9.50 13.10
C VAL A 47 -17.80 10.20 12.59
N ASN A 48 -18.43 9.65 11.55
CA ASN A 48 -19.64 10.22 10.96
C ASN A 48 -20.87 9.41 11.34
N LEU A 49 -21.91 10.11 11.76
CA LEU A 49 -23.24 9.57 12.01
C LEU A 49 -24.13 9.94 10.83
N GLY A 50 -24.49 8.98 9.99
CA GLY A 50 -25.43 9.18 8.89
C GLY A 50 -26.82 9.52 9.43
N GLU A 51 -27.65 10.19 8.63
CA GLU A 51 -29.00 10.64 8.96
C GLU A 51 -30.01 9.49 9.17
N GLY A 52 -29.68 8.46 9.96
CA GLY A 52 -30.67 7.46 10.34
C GLY A 52 -30.26 6.16 11.03
N ARG A 53 -28.97 5.77 11.14
CA ARG A 53 -28.44 4.68 12.02
C ARG A 53 -27.01 4.21 11.73
N ASP A 54 -26.44 4.56 10.58
CA ASP A 54 -25.12 4.05 10.18
C ASP A 54 -23.97 4.89 10.73
N ILE A 55 -22.96 4.20 11.27
CA ILE A 55 -21.76 4.79 11.87
C ILE A 55 -20.58 4.48 10.96
N HIS A 56 -19.88 5.53 10.55
CA HIS A 56 -18.65 5.39 9.78
C HIS A 56 -17.47 5.72 10.69
N ILE A 57 -16.56 4.77 10.86
CA ILE A 57 -15.28 4.97 11.57
C ILE A 57 -14.17 4.56 10.59
N GLY A 58 -13.52 5.56 9.99
CA GLY A 58 -12.60 5.32 8.88
C GLY A 58 -13.30 4.77 7.65
N ASP A 59 -12.75 3.71 7.07
CA ASP A 59 -13.33 3.00 5.93
C ASP A 59 -14.42 1.98 6.34
N HIS A 60 -14.68 1.78 7.65
CA HIS A 60 -15.67 0.81 8.11
C HIS A 60 -17.05 1.40 8.31
N PHE A 61 -18.03 0.59 7.95
CA PHE A 61 -19.44 0.86 8.11
C PHE A 61 -20.05 -0.04 9.17
N TYR A 62 -20.71 0.56 10.16
CA TYR A 62 -21.45 -0.14 11.20
C TYR A 62 -22.92 0.24 11.14
N GLN A 63 -23.82 -0.74 11.19
CA GLN A 63 -25.26 -0.51 11.10
C GLN A 63 -25.89 0.05 12.38
N GLN A 64 -25.20 -0.07 13.52
CA GLN A 64 -25.67 0.39 14.84
C GLN A 64 -24.52 0.50 15.85
N TRP A 65 -24.74 1.19 16.98
CA TRP A 65 -23.81 1.30 18.11
C TRP A 65 -23.77 0.01 18.94
N ASP A 66 -23.28 -1.07 18.35
CA ASP A 66 -23.03 -2.34 19.04
C ASP A 66 -21.63 -2.38 19.67
N GLU A 67 -21.34 -3.45 20.40
CA GLU A 67 -20.05 -3.63 21.08
C GLU A 67 -18.85 -3.51 20.13
N LYS A 68 -18.99 -3.96 18.87
CA LYS A 68 -17.92 -3.86 17.86
C LYS A 68 -17.69 -2.41 17.45
N ALA A 69 -18.75 -1.65 17.19
CA ALA A 69 -18.65 -0.22 16.86
C ALA A 69 -18.02 0.58 18.01
N ILE A 70 -18.34 0.23 19.25
CA ILE A 70 -17.81 0.91 20.44
C ILE A 70 -16.33 0.56 20.66
N GLN A 71 -15.93 -0.69 20.50
CA GLN A 71 -14.52 -1.08 20.58
C GLN A 71 -13.70 -0.46 19.45
N ALA A 72 -14.25 -0.39 18.23
CA ALA A 72 -13.62 0.30 17.12
C ALA A 72 -13.41 1.79 17.40
N LEU A 73 -14.40 2.47 18.00
CA LEU A 73 -14.28 3.85 18.43
C LEU A 73 -13.22 4.05 19.52
N ILE A 74 -13.19 3.19 20.54
CA ILE A 74 -12.18 3.27 21.61
C ILE A 74 -10.78 3.07 21.04
N LYS A 75 -10.59 2.07 20.16
CA LYS A 75 -9.32 1.81 19.49
C LYS A 75 -8.90 3.00 18.63
N PHE A 76 -9.82 3.55 17.85
CA PHE A 76 -9.61 4.76 17.05
C PHE A 76 -9.13 5.93 17.93
N ILE A 77 -9.82 6.21 19.03
CA ILE A 77 -9.49 7.32 19.92
C ILE A 77 -8.11 7.10 20.56
N LYS A 78 -7.81 5.91 21.08
CA LYS A 78 -6.48 5.57 21.64
C LYS A 78 -5.36 5.80 20.62
N ASN A 79 -5.56 5.31 19.39
CA ASN A 79 -4.61 5.40 18.29
C ASN A 79 -4.26 6.85 17.88
N GLN A 80 -5.18 7.81 18.07
CA GLN A 80 -4.91 9.22 17.79
C GLN A 80 -3.92 9.85 18.79
N PHE A 81 -3.85 9.31 20.01
CA PHE A 81 -3.03 9.83 21.10
C PHE A 81 -1.70 9.07 21.31
N ASP A 82 -1.50 7.93 20.64
CA ASP A 82 -0.22 7.22 20.66
C ASP A 82 0.92 8.13 20.16
N SER A 83 2.08 8.10 20.83
CA SER A 83 3.23 8.91 20.42
C SER A 83 3.78 8.44 19.07
N ILE A 84 4.16 9.38 18.19
CA ILE A 84 4.84 9.05 16.94
C ILE A 84 6.18 8.37 17.31
N PRO A 85 6.50 7.16 16.79
CA PRO A 85 7.83 6.61 16.93
C PRO A 85 8.84 7.65 16.42
N LEU A 86 9.88 7.98 17.19
CA LEU A 86 10.90 8.96 16.79
C LEU A 86 11.34 8.70 15.35
N LEU A 87 10.86 9.54 14.44
CA LEU A 87 11.13 9.45 13.01
C LEU A 87 12.54 9.99 12.77
N PRO A 88 13.37 9.32 11.94
CA PRO A 88 14.61 9.91 11.46
C PRO A 88 14.35 11.30 10.87
N LYS A 89 15.19 12.29 11.21
CA LYS A 89 14.99 13.69 10.82
C LYS A 89 15.13 13.90 9.31
N GLU A 90 15.84 13.00 8.63
CA GLU A 90 16.08 13.05 7.19
C GLU A 90 14.87 12.57 6.36
N LEU A 91 13.83 12.06 7.02
CA LEU A 91 12.68 11.45 6.36
C LEU A 91 11.45 12.39 6.27
N PRO A 92 10.55 12.17 5.30
CA PRO A 92 9.35 13.00 5.07
C PRO A 92 8.37 12.97 6.26
N GLN A 93 8.65 13.75 7.30
CA GLN A 93 7.94 13.68 8.59
C GLN A 93 6.44 13.94 8.46
N GLN A 94 6.04 14.87 7.58
CA GLN A 94 4.63 15.19 7.37
C GLN A 94 3.86 14.00 6.79
N GLU A 95 4.48 13.27 5.87
CA GLU A 95 3.88 12.11 5.23
C GLU A 95 3.74 10.93 6.19
N TYR A 96 4.70 10.73 7.10
CA TYR A 96 4.55 9.73 8.17
C TYR A 96 3.47 10.08 9.18
N ILE A 97 3.37 11.35 9.58
CA ILE A 97 2.28 11.83 10.42
C ILE A 97 0.95 11.59 9.71
N HIS A 98 0.89 11.88 8.41
CA HIS A 98 -0.29 11.64 7.61
C HIS A 98 -0.65 10.14 7.54
N LEU A 99 0.32 9.27 7.23
CA LEU A 99 0.14 7.82 7.21
C LEU A 99 -0.36 7.30 8.57
N LYS A 100 0.27 7.72 9.66
CA LYS A 100 -0.15 7.38 11.03
C LYS A 100 -1.61 7.77 11.27
N ASN A 101 -1.98 9.00 10.94
CA ASN A 101 -3.34 9.49 11.16
C ASN A 101 -4.36 8.73 10.32
N LEU A 102 -4.02 8.35 9.09
CA LEU A 102 -4.88 7.54 8.22
C LEU A 102 -5.05 6.12 8.78
N LEU A 103 -3.97 5.46 9.17
CA LEU A 103 -3.99 4.11 9.76
C LEU A 103 -4.72 4.09 11.11
N GLY A 104 -4.41 5.04 11.99
CA GLY A 104 -5.10 5.22 13.27
C GLY A 104 -6.58 5.54 13.08
N SER A 105 -6.92 6.16 11.95
CA SER A 105 -8.31 6.41 11.58
C SER A 105 -9.01 5.26 10.86
N GLY A 106 -8.32 4.15 10.57
CA GLY A 106 -8.88 3.06 9.78
C GLY A 106 -9.19 3.43 8.32
N ARG A 107 -8.52 4.44 7.76
CA ARG A 107 -8.57 4.82 6.34
C ARG A 107 -7.50 4.06 5.55
N TRP A 108 -7.68 2.75 5.45
CA TRP A 108 -6.71 1.80 4.90
C TRP A 108 -6.43 2.04 3.41
N ARG A 109 -7.43 2.47 2.64
CA ARG A 109 -7.24 2.80 1.22
C ARG A 109 -6.31 3.99 1.04
N GLU A 110 -6.58 5.08 1.77
CA GLU A 110 -5.74 6.26 1.74
C GLU A 110 -4.34 5.96 2.31
N ALA A 111 -4.25 5.20 3.41
CA ALA A 111 -2.98 4.79 4.00
C ALA A 111 -2.11 3.98 3.02
N ASN A 112 -2.73 3.10 2.21
CA ASN A 112 -2.04 2.37 1.16
C ASN A 112 -1.45 3.32 0.10
N ASN A 113 -2.23 4.30 -0.35
CA ASN A 113 -1.75 5.31 -1.31
C ASN A 113 -0.63 6.18 -0.72
N THR A 114 -0.78 6.63 0.54
CA THR A 114 0.26 7.39 1.24
C THR A 114 1.54 6.58 1.40
N THR A 115 1.43 5.27 1.65
CA THR A 115 2.60 4.37 1.71
C THR A 115 3.38 4.40 0.39
N LYS A 116 2.68 4.32 -0.75
CA LYS A 116 3.30 4.43 -2.09
C LYS A 116 3.96 5.81 -2.29
N ILE A 117 3.31 6.89 -1.88
CA ILE A 117 3.84 8.25 -1.98
C ILE A 117 5.13 8.41 -1.17
N ILE A 118 5.19 7.91 0.07
CA ILE A 118 6.40 7.97 0.91
C ILE A 118 7.57 7.27 0.21
N ILE A 119 7.33 6.08 -0.35
CA ILE A 119 8.35 5.29 -1.02
C ILE A 119 8.88 6.01 -2.27
N LEU A 120 7.99 6.54 -3.12
CA LEU A 120 8.40 7.30 -4.31
C LEU A 120 9.15 8.59 -3.96
N LYS A 121 8.65 9.33 -2.96
CA LYS A 121 9.28 10.58 -2.50
C LYS A 121 10.65 10.37 -1.90
N THR A 122 10.88 9.23 -1.25
CA THR A 122 12.19 8.86 -0.70
C THR A 122 13.28 8.83 -1.77
N VAL A 123 12.94 8.34 -2.97
CA VAL A 123 13.87 8.26 -4.11
C VAL A 123 13.65 9.38 -5.14
N LYS A 124 12.81 10.37 -4.82
CA LYS A 124 12.48 11.53 -5.67
C LYS A 124 11.88 11.17 -7.04
N ARG A 125 11.02 10.14 -7.05
CA ARG A 125 10.37 9.62 -8.26
C ARG A 125 8.86 9.74 -8.26
N GLU A 126 8.33 10.78 -7.62
CA GLU A 126 6.89 10.99 -7.53
C GLU A 126 6.23 11.20 -8.91
N GLN A 127 6.95 11.78 -9.87
CA GLN A 127 6.44 12.04 -11.22
C GLN A 127 6.43 10.77 -12.08
N GLU A 128 7.43 9.91 -11.89
CA GLU A 128 7.58 8.66 -12.62
C GLU A 128 6.64 7.59 -12.08
N GLY A 129 6.46 7.54 -10.75
CA GLY A 129 5.49 6.64 -10.13
C GLY A 129 5.97 5.18 -9.95
N TRP A 130 7.24 4.90 -10.25
CA TRP A 130 7.89 3.58 -10.15
C TRP A 130 9.37 3.71 -9.69
N LEU A 131 9.97 2.60 -9.23
CA LEU A 131 11.36 2.52 -8.77
C LEU A 131 12.23 1.77 -9.79
N THR A 132 13.43 2.30 -10.07
CA THR A 132 14.49 1.58 -10.80
C THR A 132 15.08 0.48 -9.93
N ASP A 133 15.87 -0.41 -10.52
CA ASP A 133 16.65 -1.38 -9.73
C ASP A 133 17.68 -0.69 -8.82
N ASP A 134 18.28 0.41 -9.26
CA ASP A 134 19.24 1.19 -8.44
C ASP A 134 18.55 1.83 -7.23
N ASP A 135 17.34 2.38 -7.44
CA ASP A 135 16.49 2.90 -6.36
C ASP A 135 16.19 1.81 -5.31
N ILE A 136 15.93 0.58 -5.77
CA ILE A 136 15.63 -0.58 -4.91
C ILE A 136 16.88 -0.99 -4.12
N GLN A 137 18.04 -1.09 -4.78
CA GLN A 137 19.29 -1.52 -4.14
C GLN A 137 19.79 -0.52 -3.10
N ASN A 138 19.58 0.78 -3.35
CA ASN A 138 20.03 1.87 -2.49
C ASN A 138 18.91 2.38 -1.54
N PHE A 139 17.75 1.71 -1.49
CA PHE A 139 16.61 2.20 -0.72
C PHE A 139 16.91 2.22 0.80
N PRO A 140 16.66 3.34 1.50
CA PRO A 140 16.96 3.45 2.92
C PRO A 140 15.99 2.61 3.75
N CYS A 141 16.47 1.52 4.35
CA CYS A 141 15.64 0.58 5.08
C CYS A 141 14.90 1.17 6.28
N GLN A 142 15.41 2.26 6.88
CA GLN A 142 14.72 2.96 7.95
C GLN A 142 13.33 3.46 7.51
N VAL A 143 13.15 3.79 6.22
CA VAL A 143 11.84 4.18 5.66
C VAL A 143 10.85 3.03 5.77
N LEU A 144 11.24 1.85 5.27
CA LEU A 144 10.36 0.67 5.30
C LEU A 144 10.08 0.22 6.72
N GLN A 145 11.07 0.27 7.62
CA GLN A 145 10.90 -0.09 9.04
C GLN A 145 9.87 0.80 9.75
N VAL A 146 9.85 2.10 9.44
CA VAL A 146 8.86 3.02 10.02
C VAL A 146 7.47 2.72 9.46
N ILE A 147 7.35 2.59 8.13
CA ILE A 147 6.09 2.23 7.47
C ILE A 147 5.54 0.93 8.08
N ASP A 148 6.38 -0.10 8.15
CA ASP A 148 6.02 -1.42 8.65
C ASP A 148 5.52 -1.36 10.10
N ARG A 149 6.23 -0.64 10.98
CA ARG A 149 5.82 -0.45 12.37
C ARG A 149 4.43 0.18 12.49
N LEU A 150 4.14 1.19 11.67
CA LEU A 150 2.84 1.84 11.66
C LEU A 150 1.75 0.85 11.21
N TRP A 151 1.98 0.12 10.11
CA TRP A 151 1.04 -0.89 9.63
C TRP A 151 0.79 -1.97 10.67
N LEU A 152 1.83 -2.52 11.30
CA LEU A 152 1.72 -3.53 12.37
C LEU A 152 0.91 -2.99 13.56
N GLN A 153 1.26 -1.80 14.07
CA GLN A 153 0.61 -1.21 15.23
C GLN A 153 -0.91 -1.06 15.03
N TYR A 154 -1.32 -0.45 13.92
CA TYR A 154 -2.73 -0.13 13.71
C TYR A 154 -3.56 -1.33 13.22
N SER A 155 -2.93 -2.27 12.51
CA SER A 155 -3.60 -3.48 11.99
C SER A 155 -3.70 -4.63 12.98
N ASN A 156 -3.22 -4.45 14.23
CA ASN A 156 -3.07 -5.54 15.19
C ASN A 156 -2.14 -6.65 14.68
N GLN A 157 -0.99 -6.24 14.13
CA GLN A 157 0.07 -7.08 13.56
C GLN A 157 -0.33 -7.90 12.32
N ARG A 158 -1.43 -7.55 11.67
CA ARG A 158 -1.95 -8.33 10.52
C ARG A 158 -1.43 -7.87 9.18
N PHE A 159 -1.04 -6.60 9.08
CA PHE A 159 -0.58 -5.94 7.86
C PHE A 159 0.79 -5.33 8.10
N GLY A 160 1.58 -5.26 7.04
CA GLY A 160 2.96 -4.83 7.08
C GLY A 160 3.82 -5.57 6.07
N PHE A 161 4.93 -4.96 5.70
CA PHE A 161 5.94 -5.55 4.84
C PHE A 161 6.66 -6.72 5.53
N SER A 162 6.88 -6.67 6.84
CA SER A 162 7.47 -7.78 7.61
C SER A 162 6.54 -9.00 7.60
N VAL A 163 5.23 -8.79 7.75
CA VAL A 163 4.21 -9.84 7.62
C VAL A 163 4.24 -10.46 6.22
N GLN A 164 4.26 -9.62 5.17
CA GLN A 164 4.35 -10.10 3.78
C GLN A 164 5.64 -10.89 3.53
N LYS A 165 6.78 -10.41 4.02
CA LYS A 165 8.08 -11.07 3.91
C LYS A 165 8.09 -12.41 4.64
N GLN A 166 7.49 -12.48 5.84
CA GLN A 166 7.35 -13.72 6.59
C GLN A 166 6.52 -14.73 5.79
N ILE A 167 5.32 -14.35 5.34
CA ILE A 167 4.43 -15.22 4.55
C ILE A 167 5.12 -15.68 3.27
N PHE A 168 5.84 -14.80 2.58
CA PHE A 168 6.58 -15.17 1.37
C PHE A 168 7.65 -16.23 1.62
N ASN A 169 8.37 -16.14 2.75
CA ASN A 169 9.33 -17.17 3.16
C ASN A 169 8.64 -18.48 3.55
N GLU A 170 7.50 -18.43 4.25
CA GLU A 170 6.68 -19.61 4.58
C GLU A 170 6.15 -20.31 3.32
N CYS A 171 5.86 -19.54 2.27
CA CYS A 171 5.49 -20.04 0.94
C CYS A 171 6.71 -20.46 0.09
N GLU A 172 7.87 -20.67 0.69
CA GLU A 172 9.12 -21.07 -0.01
C GLU A 172 9.51 -20.14 -1.17
N LYS A 173 9.15 -18.85 -1.06
CA LYS A 173 9.35 -17.82 -2.09
C LYS A 173 8.59 -18.10 -3.40
N ASN A 174 7.54 -18.92 -3.35
CA ASN A 174 6.64 -19.13 -4.48
C ASN A 174 5.63 -17.97 -4.57
N LEU A 175 5.64 -17.24 -5.68
CA LEU A 175 4.80 -16.05 -5.89
C LEU A 175 3.31 -16.38 -5.88
N GLN A 176 2.90 -17.46 -6.55
CA GLN A 176 1.49 -17.87 -6.62
C GLN A 176 0.97 -18.28 -5.25
N ALA A 177 1.70 -19.14 -4.53
CA ALA A 177 1.32 -19.57 -3.19
C ALA A 177 1.26 -18.39 -2.20
N PHE A 178 2.18 -17.42 -2.32
CA PHE A 178 2.11 -16.18 -1.56
C PHE A 178 0.85 -15.39 -1.92
N GLY A 179 0.61 -15.18 -3.22
CA GLY A 179 -0.56 -14.47 -3.74
C GLY A 179 -1.86 -15.07 -3.23
N ASP A 180 -1.99 -16.39 -3.24
CA ASP A 180 -3.15 -17.11 -2.69
C ASP A 180 -3.29 -16.84 -1.18
N ARG A 181 -2.18 -16.90 -0.44
CA ARG A 181 -2.16 -16.76 1.03
C ARG A 181 -2.49 -15.35 1.52
N VAL A 182 -2.12 -14.32 0.77
CA VAL A 182 -2.45 -12.91 1.07
C VAL A 182 -3.70 -12.40 0.33
N GLY A 183 -4.31 -13.22 -0.53
CA GLY A 183 -5.49 -12.86 -1.32
C GLY A 183 -5.21 -11.90 -2.46
N TRP A 184 -4.01 -11.92 -3.03
CA TRP A 184 -3.64 -11.19 -4.25
C TRP A 184 -3.77 -12.03 -5.52
N HIS A 185 -4.02 -13.32 -5.38
CA HIS A 185 -4.24 -14.26 -6.47
C HIS A 185 -5.54 -15.03 -6.21
N ILE A 186 -6.46 -15.01 -7.18
CA ILE A 186 -7.80 -15.59 -7.09
C ILE A 186 -8.12 -16.23 -8.43
N GLN A 187 -8.48 -17.52 -8.43
CA GLN A 187 -8.89 -18.25 -9.65
C GLN A 187 -7.86 -18.13 -10.79
N GLU A 188 -6.59 -18.43 -10.49
CA GLU A 188 -5.46 -18.35 -11.44
C GLU A 188 -5.15 -16.92 -11.97
N ASN A 189 -5.72 -15.89 -11.36
CA ASN A 189 -5.53 -14.50 -11.79
C ASN A 189 -5.07 -13.62 -10.63
N TRP A 190 -4.11 -12.73 -10.89
CA TRP A 190 -3.75 -11.67 -9.96
C TRP A 190 -4.84 -10.61 -9.87
N ILE A 191 -5.08 -10.10 -8.66
CA ILE A 191 -6.13 -9.09 -8.43
C ILE A 191 -5.74 -7.75 -9.06
N SER A 192 -6.75 -7.04 -9.56
CA SER A 192 -6.63 -5.64 -9.99
C SER A 192 -6.95 -4.68 -8.83
N SER A 193 -6.70 -3.39 -9.04
CA SER A 193 -6.93 -2.35 -8.02
C SER A 193 -8.38 -2.23 -7.52
N SER A 194 -9.35 -2.73 -8.29
CA SER A 194 -10.78 -2.75 -7.91
C SER A 194 -11.13 -3.89 -6.95
N GLN A 195 -10.28 -4.91 -6.86
CA GLN A 195 -10.52 -6.15 -6.08
C GLN A 195 -9.82 -6.14 -4.72
N ILE A 196 -9.06 -5.09 -4.40
CA ILE A 196 -8.37 -4.96 -3.11
C ILE A 196 -9.39 -4.86 -1.97
N ILE A 197 -9.16 -5.64 -0.91
CA ILE A 197 -9.99 -5.64 0.30
C ILE A 197 -9.34 -4.71 1.33
N PHE A 198 -9.89 -3.51 1.49
CA PHE A 198 -9.36 -2.53 2.46
C PHE A 198 -9.94 -2.70 3.87
N ASP A 199 -11.04 -3.44 4.02
CA ASP A 199 -11.59 -3.78 5.33
C ASP A 199 -10.73 -4.88 5.98
N PRO A 200 -9.99 -4.60 7.07
CA PRO A 200 -9.22 -5.57 7.81
C PRO A 200 -10.05 -6.76 8.26
N SER A 201 -11.34 -6.60 8.59
CA SER A 201 -12.19 -7.70 9.05
C SER A 201 -12.36 -8.81 8.01
N HIS A 202 -12.19 -8.47 6.73
CA HIS A 202 -12.36 -9.39 5.60
C HIS A 202 -11.04 -9.69 4.86
N ALA A 203 -10.08 -8.78 4.90
CA ALA A 203 -8.80 -8.94 4.23
C ALA A 203 -7.93 -10.02 4.91
N PRO A 204 -7.26 -10.91 4.14
CA PRO A 204 -6.30 -11.88 4.68
C PRO A 204 -5.11 -11.21 5.35
N GLU A 205 -4.43 -11.92 6.25
CA GLU A 205 -3.15 -11.48 6.80
C GLU A 205 -2.13 -11.21 5.68
N GLY A 206 -1.36 -10.11 5.78
CA GLY A 206 -0.41 -9.68 4.75
C GLY A 206 -1.03 -8.99 3.53
N HIS A 207 -2.36 -8.88 3.43
CA HIS A 207 -3.04 -8.32 2.26
C HIS A 207 -2.66 -6.86 1.97
N LEU A 208 -2.35 -6.07 2.99
CA LEU A 208 -1.91 -4.69 2.87
C LEU A 208 -0.51 -4.50 3.47
N PRO A 209 0.26 -3.53 2.97
CA PRO A 209 -0.03 -2.66 1.82
C PRO A 209 0.13 -3.37 0.44
N TRP A 210 -0.71 -3.01 -0.55
CA TRP A 210 -0.74 -3.58 -1.91
C TRP A 210 -0.38 -2.56 -3.00
N GLY A 211 0.17 -3.01 -4.12
CA GLY A 211 0.37 -2.18 -5.33
C GLY A 211 1.38 -1.04 -5.16
N ILE A 212 2.25 -1.17 -4.15
CA ILE A 212 3.32 -0.21 -3.84
C ILE A 212 4.31 -0.12 -4.98
N MET A 213 4.68 -1.26 -5.55
CA MET A 213 5.53 -1.32 -6.73
C MET A 213 4.71 -1.12 -8.00
N GLN A 214 5.24 -0.28 -8.87
CA GLN A 214 4.82 -0.16 -10.25
C GLN A 214 6.02 -0.47 -11.13
N VAL A 215 5.75 -0.94 -12.34
CA VAL A 215 6.76 -1.11 -13.38
C VAL A 215 6.43 -0.15 -14.52
N VAL A 216 7.44 0.26 -15.28
CA VAL A 216 7.21 1.02 -16.51
C VAL A 216 6.29 0.21 -17.38
N THR A 217 5.15 0.76 -17.82
CA THR A 217 4.37 0.17 -18.90
C THR A 217 4.44 1.15 -20.06
N MET A 218 5.01 0.76 -21.21
CA MET A 218 4.80 1.55 -22.42
C MET A 218 3.32 1.51 -22.80
N ASP A 219 2.87 2.42 -23.67
CA ASP A 219 1.55 2.28 -24.29
C ASP A 219 1.47 0.90 -24.98
N ASN A 220 0.62 0.05 -24.40
CA ASN A 220 0.49 -1.36 -24.72
C ASN A 220 0.23 -1.60 -26.22
N ALA A 221 -0.38 -0.65 -26.93
CA ALA A 221 -0.63 -0.78 -28.37
C ALA A 221 0.65 -0.70 -29.21
N ALA A 222 1.53 0.27 -28.91
CA ALA A 222 2.79 0.45 -29.64
C ALA A 222 3.79 -0.67 -29.32
N LEU A 223 3.86 -1.08 -28.04
CA LEU A 223 4.74 -2.17 -27.62
C LEU A 223 4.27 -3.53 -28.15
N ASN A 224 2.96 -3.79 -28.16
CA ASN A 224 2.39 -4.99 -28.78
C ASN A 224 2.70 -5.06 -30.28
N ALA A 225 2.44 -3.99 -31.03
CA ALA A 225 2.70 -3.97 -32.47
C ALA A 225 4.19 -4.22 -32.78
N PHE A 226 5.07 -3.61 -31.98
CA PHE A 226 6.50 -3.76 -32.11
C PHE A 226 6.99 -5.17 -31.78
N VAL A 227 6.67 -5.71 -30.58
CA VAL A 227 7.12 -7.05 -30.17
C VAL A 227 6.46 -8.14 -31.00
N HIS A 228 5.23 -7.96 -31.46
CA HIS A 228 4.63 -8.88 -32.43
C HIS A 228 5.41 -8.87 -33.77
N GLY A 229 5.87 -7.69 -34.22
CA GLY A 229 6.82 -7.56 -35.31
C GLY A 229 8.13 -8.33 -35.05
N LEU A 230 8.69 -8.25 -33.83
CA LEU A 230 9.89 -8.98 -33.43
C LEU A 230 9.69 -10.49 -33.38
N ARG A 231 8.58 -10.97 -32.82
CA ARG A 231 8.23 -12.41 -32.77
C ARG A 231 8.01 -13.00 -34.16
N ASN A 232 7.47 -12.20 -35.09
CA ASN A 232 7.31 -12.60 -36.48
C ASN A 232 8.66 -12.60 -37.24
N ALA A 233 9.56 -11.65 -36.94
CA ALA A 233 10.89 -11.59 -37.54
C ALA A 233 11.85 -12.68 -37.00
N THR A 234 11.78 -13.00 -35.70
CA THR A 234 12.57 -14.07 -35.03
C THR A 234 12.23 -15.47 -35.55
N LYS A 235 10.97 -15.73 -35.93
CA LYS A 235 10.57 -17.00 -36.59
C LYS A 235 11.20 -17.20 -37.97
N ILE A 236 11.79 -16.17 -38.56
CA ILE A 236 12.33 -16.20 -39.93
C ILE A 236 13.87 -16.25 -39.96
N ILE A 237 14.60 -15.82 -38.92
CA ILE A 237 16.07 -15.64 -39.01
C ILE A 237 16.81 -16.01 -37.71
N VAL A 238 17.79 -16.92 -37.82
CA VAL A 238 18.73 -17.27 -36.74
C VAL A 238 19.88 -16.26 -36.64
N GLN A 239 19.90 -15.60 -35.47
CA GLN A 239 21.02 -15.25 -34.57
C GLN A 239 22.36 -14.74 -35.12
N GLN A 240 22.63 -13.44 -34.94
CA GLN A 240 23.60 -12.94 -33.93
C GLN A 240 23.80 -11.42 -34.03
N ASP A 241 23.73 -10.83 -35.23
CA ASP A 241 24.00 -9.40 -35.43
C ASP A 241 22.75 -8.51 -35.38
N TRP A 242 21.61 -9.02 -35.87
CA TRP A 242 20.39 -8.22 -35.92
C TRP A 242 19.82 -7.91 -34.52
N GLN A 243 20.01 -8.80 -33.54
CA GLN A 243 19.57 -8.58 -32.16
C GLN A 243 20.26 -7.37 -31.52
N LYS A 244 21.55 -7.15 -31.79
CA LYS A 244 22.32 -6.00 -31.26
C LYS A 244 21.94 -4.69 -31.94
N GLN A 245 21.77 -4.71 -33.26
CA GLN A 245 21.33 -3.51 -33.99
C GLN A 245 19.90 -3.12 -33.60
N LEU A 246 19.03 -4.10 -33.42
CA LEU A 246 17.65 -3.89 -33.02
C LEU A 246 17.51 -3.40 -31.57
N LEU A 247 18.34 -3.90 -30.65
CA LEU A 247 18.48 -3.36 -29.30
C LEU A 247 18.91 -1.89 -29.36
N THR A 248 19.86 -1.57 -30.25
CA THR A 248 20.38 -0.21 -30.45
C THR A 248 19.30 0.72 -30.99
N ASP A 249 18.56 0.29 -32.01
CA ASP A 249 17.47 1.05 -32.63
C ASP A 249 16.29 1.25 -31.67
N PHE A 250 16.01 0.25 -30.83
CA PHE A 250 14.97 0.31 -29.80
C PHE A 250 15.35 1.24 -28.64
N MET A 251 16.62 1.25 -28.24
CA MET A 251 17.14 2.17 -27.23
C MET A 251 17.15 3.62 -27.73
N ALA A 252 17.38 3.82 -29.02
CA ALA A 252 17.23 5.11 -29.68
C ALA A 252 15.76 5.56 -29.74
N PHE A 253 14.83 4.63 -30.03
CA PHE A 253 13.39 4.91 -30.05
C PHE A 253 12.80 5.17 -28.66
N GLY A 254 13.20 4.40 -27.65
CA GLY A 254 12.84 4.64 -26.25
C GLY A 254 13.29 6.02 -25.79
N GLY A 255 14.55 6.38 -26.06
CA GLY A 255 15.07 7.73 -25.78
C GLY A 255 14.31 8.86 -26.48
N PHE A 256 13.71 8.59 -27.66
CA PHE A 256 12.86 9.56 -28.38
C PHE A 256 11.48 9.75 -27.74
N LEU A 257 10.85 8.69 -27.22
CA LEU A 257 9.50 8.76 -26.64
C LEU A 257 9.47 9.27 -25.19
N THR A 258 10.49 8.96 -24.40
CA THR A 258 10.47 9.21 -22.95
C THR A 258 11.44 10.30 -22.49
N GLY A 259 12.22 10.89 -23.41
CA GLY A 259 13.36 11.74 -23.07
C GLY A 259 14.47 10.97 -22.35
N ASP A 260 15.46 11.68 -21.81
CA ASP A 260 16.62 11.12 -21.10
C ASP A 260 16.28 10.44 -19.74
N ASN A 261 15.01 10.37 -19.35
CA ASN A 261 14.58 9.89 -18.03
C ASN A 261 14.36 8.37 -17.93
N VAL A 262 14.67 7.60 -18.98
CA VAL A 262 14.56 6.13 -18.94
C VAL A 262 15.93 5.50 -18.74
N ASP A 263 16.00 4.65 -17.72
CA ASP A 263 17.15 3.76 -17.52
C ASP A 263 17.24 2.78 -18.70
N LYS A 264 18.19 3.10 -19.57
CA LYS A 264 18.55 2.38 -20.79
C LYS A 264 18.88 0.91 -20.51
N GLU A 265 19.58 0.60 -19.42
CA GLU A 265 19.95 -0.77 -19.08
C GLU A 265 18.80 -1.56 -18.47
N GLU A 266 17.89 -0.92 -17.72
CA GLU A 266 16.65 -1.55 -17.27
C GLU A 266 15.74 -1.88 -18.47
N PHE A 267 15.60 -0.95 -19.40
CA PHE A 267 14.80 -1.15 -20.61
C PHE A 267 15.33 -2.30 -21.47
N ARG A 268 16.65 -2.37 -21.65
CA ARG A 268 17.34 -3.47 -22.33
C ARG A 268 17.05 -4.81 -21.66
N ARG A 269 17.20 -4.91 -20.34
CA ARG A 269 16.95 -6.15 -19.57
C ARG A 269 15.50 -6.61 -19.67
N ASN A 270 14.55 -5.68 -19.57
CA ASN A 270 13.13 -5.99 -19.74
C ASN A 270 12.82 -6.51 -21.15
N LEU A 271 13.45 -5.96 -22.19
CA LEU A 271 13.27 -6.45 -23.56
C LEU A 271 13.92 -7.82 -23.80
N GLU A 272 15.11 -8.07 -23.26
CA GLU A 272 15.77 -9.39 -23.35
C GLU A 272 14.94 -10.49 -22.66
N TYR A 273 14.33 -10.15 -21.52
CA TYR A 273 13.39 -11.02 -20.84
C TYR A 273 12.13 -11.30 -21.68
N GLU A 274 11.63 -10.33 -22.46
CA GLU A 274 10.47 -10.53 -23.36
C GLU A 274 10.73 -11.47 -24.51
N LEU A 275 11.87 -11.27 -25.16
CA LEU A 275 12.25 -12.05 -26.32
C LEU A 275 12.53 -13.51 -25.95
N SER A 276 12.71 -13.81 -24.66
CA SER A 276 12.90 -15.17 -24.15
C SER A 276 11.61 -15.86 -23.66
N HIS A 277 10.45 -15.20 -23.66
CA HIS A 277 9.18 -15.76 -23.19
C HIS A 277 8.04 -15.57 -24.21
N ASP A 278 7.06 -16.49 -24.20
CA ASP A 278 5.96 -16.52 -25.18
C ASP A 278 4.85 -15.49 -24.91
N GLN A 279 4.61 -15.14 -23.65
CA GLN A 279 3.68 -14.07 -23.26
C GLN A 279 4.42 -12.74 -23.08
N ALA A 280 3.73 -11.61 -23.06
CA ALA A 280 4.39 -10.32 -22.84
C ALA A 280 4.34 -9.87 -21.37
N TRP A 281 5.42 -9.28 -20.84
CA TRP A 281 5.50 -8.90 -19.42
C TRP A 281 4.57 -7.76 -19.02
N TRP A 282 4.12 -6.96 -19.99
CA TRP A 282 3.14 -5.88 -19.76
C TRP A 282 1.68 -6.36 -19.88
N GLU A 283 1.44 -7.66 -20.12
CA GLU A 283 0.10 -8.23 -20.16
C GLU A 283 -0.37 -8.64 -18.75
N GLY A 284 -1.51 -8.08 -18.33
CA GLY A 284 -2.38 -8.55 -17.23
C GLY A 284 -1.65 -9.19 -16.03
N GLU A 285 -1.80 -10.51 -15.90
CA GLU A 285 -1.27 -11.32 -14.79
C GLU A 285 0.24 -11.14 -14.60
N ARG A 286 1.01 -11.12 -15.69
CA ARG A 286 2.47 -11.03 -15.64
C ARG A 286 2.96 -9.67 -15.13
N LEU A 287 2.19 -8.62 -15.38
CA LEU A 287 2.46 -7.29 -14.85
C LEU A 287 2.36 -7.28 -13.31
N GLU A 288 1.33 -7.90 -12.77
CA GLU A 288 1.13 -7.98 -11.32
C GLU A 288 2.19 -8.88 -10.66
N GLU A 289 2.56 -10.00 -11.28
CA GLU A 289 3.68 -10.83 -10.83
C GLU A 289 4.99 -10.05 -10.71
N LEU A 290 5.31 -9.22 -11.71
CA LEU A 290 6.52 -8.41 -11.72
C LEU A 290 6.51 -7.32 -10.65
N LYS A 291 5.35 -6.74 -10.35
CA LYS A 291 5.20 -5.79 -9.23
C LYS A 291 5.49 -6.50 -7.90
N VAL A 292 4.96 -7.71 -7.71
CA VAL A 292 5.19 -8.51 -6.49
C VAL A 292 6.66 -8.94 -6.40
N HIS A 293 7.26 -9.36 -7.51
CA HIS A 293 8.69 -9.67 -7.57
C HIS A 293 9.56 -8.46 -7.19
N LYS A 294 9.30 -7.28 -7.78
CA LYS A 294 10.02 -6.04 -7.42
C LYS A 294 9.82 -5.68 -5.94
N LEU A 295 8.62 -5.89 -5.38
CA LEU A 295 8.37 -5.67 -3.96
C LEU A 295 9.31 -6.52 -3.12
N PHE A 296 9.41 -7.82 -3.40
CA PHE A 296 10.29 -8.69 -2.64
C PHE A 296 11.79 -8.43 -2.87
N SER A 297 12.19 -7.92 -4.04
CA SER A 297 13.55 -7.40 -4.22
C SER A 297 13.86 -6.25 -3.24
N LEU A 298 12.92 -5.31 -3.09
CA LEU A 298 13.03 -4.22 -2.11
C LEU A 298 13.05 -4.71 -0.66
N LEU A 299 12.16 -5.64 -0.31
CA LEU A 299 12.11 -6.18 1.06
C LEU A 299 13.35 -7.03 1.40
N THR A 300 13.99 -7.64 0.40
CA THR A 300 15.21 -8.43 0.56
C THR A 300 16.45 -7.54 0.69
N ALA A 301 16.50 -6.41 -0.02
CA ALA A 301 17.54 -5.40 0.17
C ALA A 301 17.60 -4.90 1.63
N CYS A 302 16.46 -4.92 2.33
CA CYS A 302 16.36 -4.60 3.75
C CYS A 302 16.43 -5.84 4.66
N LEU A 303 17.66 -6.19 5.07
CA LEU A 303 17.95 -7.34 5.92
C LEU A 303 17.26 -7.28 7.30
N ASN A 304 17.15 -6.09 7.89
CA ASN A 304 16.58 -5.86 9.23
C ASN A 304 15.10 -5.44 9.20
N LEU A 305 14.36 -5.93 8.20
CA LEU A 305 12.91 -5.81 8.14
C LEU A 305 12.25 -7.01 8.82
#